data_AF-A0A6A4R4Z9-F1
#
_entry.id   AF-A0A6A4R4Z9-F1
#
_cell.length_a   1.000
_cell.length_b   1.000
_cell.length_c   1.000
_cell.angle_alpha   90.00
_cell.angle_beta   90.00
_cell.angle_gamma   90.00
#
_symmetry.space_group_name_H-M   'P 1'
#
loop_
_entity.id
_entity.type
_entity.pdbx_description
1 polymer ?
#
loop_
_entity_poly.entity_id
_entity_poly.type
_entity_poly.pdbx_seq_one_letter_code
_entity_poly.pdbx_strand_id
1 'polypeptide(L)'
;MLIILTNLIFPQKNIEFNVASKNQGEYIMSYSIGTPTVNILSFFDTGSSIIWLQYQPCHSYKQTTPIFDPSKSTTYKIQILPCTSNTCDIVEGTFCSSYSDKQSCQYMISYGDGSRSSK
;
A
#
# COMPACT_ATOMS: atom_id res chain seq x y z
N MET A 1 -6.04 7.67 5.06
CA MET A 1 -5.04 7.43 4.00
C MET A 1 -4.32 6.14 4.37
N LEU A 2 -4.63 5.01 3.70
CA LEU A 2 -4.29 3.68 4.23
C LEU A 2 -3.79 2.65 3.19
N ILE A 3 -2.47 2.49 3.22
CA ILE A 3 -1.47 1.46 2.88
C ILE A 3 -1.90 0.01 2.58
N ILE A 4 -1.14 -0.59 1.66
CA ILE A 4 -0.93 -2.03 1.57
C ILE A 4 0.26 -2.43 2.45
N LEU A 5 -0.04 -3.18 3.51
CA LEU A 5 0.96 -4.00 4.17
C LEU A 5 1.47 -5.00 3.13
N THR A 6 2.78 -5.01 2.95
CA THR A 6 3.55 -5.94 2.13
C THR A 6 3.12 -7.38 2.38
N ASN A 7 2.31 -7.88 1.44
CA ASN A 7 2.34 -9.22 0.87
C ASN A 7 1.44 -9.28 -0.37
N LEU A 8 1.58 -8.29 -1.24
CA LEU A 8 1.43 -8.60 -2.65
C LEU A 8 2.73 -9.25 -3.09
N ILE A 9 2.88 -10.55 -2.77
CA ILE A 9 3.60 -11.44 -3.66
C ILE A 9 2.73 -11.50 -4.92
N PHE A 10 2.74 -10.43 -5.72
CA PHE A 10 2.48 -10.63 -7.12
C PHE A 10 3.64 -11.49 -7.62
N PRO A 11 3.39 -12.56 -8.37
CA PRO A 11 4.47 -13.16 -9.14
C PRO A 11 5.16 -12.01 -9.88
N GLN A 12 6.47 -11.83 -9.65
CA GLN A 12 7.31 -10.84 -10.34
C GLN A 12 7.45 -11.25 -11.82
N LYS A 13 6.34 -11.25 -12.54
CA LYS A 13 6.29 -11.47 -13.98
C LYS A 13 5.49 -10.34 -14.59
N ASN A 14 6.20 -9.54 -15.40
CA ASN A 14 5.67 -8.53 -16.30
C ASN A 14 4.87 -7.41 -15.61
N ILE A 15 5.49 -6.70 -14.65
CA ILE A 15 4.96 -5.39 -14.23
C ILE A 15 5.56 -4.35 -15.18
N GLU A 16 4.75 -3.91 -16.15
CA GLU A 16 5.10 -2.79 -17.02
C GLU A 16 4.82 -1.47 -16.27
N PHE A 17 5.88 -0.71 -15.99
CA PHE A 17 5.77 0.62 -15.41
C PHE A 17 5.84 1.66 -16.51
N ASN A 18 4.76 2.42 -16.71
CA ASN A 18 4.82 3.65 -17.48
C ASN A 18 5.09 4.80 -16.50
N VAL A 19 6.26 5.42 -16.63
CA VAL A 19 6.63 6.58 -15.81
C VAL A 19 6.34 7.85 -16.60
N ALA A 20 5.44 8.67 -16.06
CA ALA A 20 5.17 10.01 -16.59
C ALA A 20 5.63 11.05 -15.57
N SER A 21 6.31 12.10 -16.05
CA SER A 21 6.59 13.27 -15.23
C SER A 21 5.34 14.15 -15.17
N LYS A 22 4.95 14.56 -13.97
CA LYS A 22 3.98 15.63 -13.77
C LYS A 22 4.76 16.86 -13.31
N ASN A 23 4.52 18.02 -13.91
CA ASN A 23 5.13 19.29 -13.48
C ASN A 23 4.98 19.42 -11.96
N GLN A 24 6.11 19.38 -11.22
CA GLN A 24 6.33 19.52 -9.76
C GLN A 24 7.40 18.55 -9.18
N GLY A 25 8.12 17.79 -10.01
CA GLY A 25 9.23 16.93 -9.55
C GLY A 25 8.80 15.55 -9.09
N GLU A 26 7.51 15.23 -9.24
CA GLU A 26 6.93 13.93 -8.93
C GLU A 26 6.84 13.05 -10.18
N TYR A 27 7.11 11.76 -9.99
CA TYR A 27 6.95 10.73 -11.01
C TYR A 27 5.69 9.93 -10.71
N ILE A 28 4.88 9.67 -11.74
CA ILE A 28 3.70 8.81 -11.64
C ILE A 28 4.01 7.48 -12.30
N MET A 29 3.63 6.39 -11.65
CA MET A 29 3.71 5.03 -12.16
C MET A 29 2.33 4.40 -12.30
N SER A 30 2.15 3.59 -13.35
CA SER A 30 0.99 2.71 -13.51
C SER A 30 1.35 1.26 -13.17
N TYR A 31 0.45 0.54 -12.50
CA TYR A 31 0.57 -0.91 -12.25
C TYR A 31 -0.81 -1.54 -12.08
N SER A 32 -0.90 -2.86 -12.22
CA SER A 32 -2.18 -3.59 -12.12
C SER A 32 -2.20 -4.51 -10.90
N ILE A 33 -3.34 -4.56 -10.20
CA ILE A 33 -3.52 -5.39 -9.00
C ILE A 33 -4.82 -6.17 -9.02
N GLY A 34 -4.85 -7.29 -8.27
CA GLY A 34 -6.06 -8.07 -8.01
C GLY A 34 -6.51 -8.95 -9.18
N THR A 35 -7.64 -9.63 -8.97
CA THR A 35 -8.26 -10.51 -9.96
C THR A 35 -9.79 -10.37 -9.87
N PRO A 36 -10.46 -9.83 -10.90
CA PRO A 36 -9.90 -9.29 -12.16
C PRO A 36 -8.97 -8.09 -11.91
N THR A 37 -8.07 -7.83 -12.85
CA THR A 37 -7.04 -6.80 -12.72
C THR A 37 -7.62 -5.39 -12.73
N VAL A 38 -7.16 -4.56 -11.80
CA VAL A 38 -7.47 -3.13 -11.71
C VAL A 38 -6.20 -2.33 -11.96
N ASN A 39 -6.24 -1.39 -12.89
CA ASN A 39 -5.12 -0.48 -13.16
C ASN A 39 -5.11 0.66 -12.14
N ILE A 40 -3.97 0.83 -11.49
CA ILE A 40 -3.70 1.84 -10.46
C ILE A 40 -2.65 2.81 -10.99
N LEU A 41 -2.85 4.10 -10.69
CA LEU A 41 -1.86 5.15 -10.86
C LEU A 41 -1.44 5.63 -9.47
N SER A 42 -0.13 5.65 -9.21
CA SER A 42 0.44 6.10 -7.92
C SER A 42 1.69 6.94 -8.14
N PHE A 43 2.12 7.69 -7.14
CA PHE A 43 3.42 8.36 -7.19
C PHE A 43 4.53 7.35 -6.91
N PHE A 44 5.63 7.48 -7.66
CA PHE A 44 6.84 6.70 -7.46
C PHE A 44 7.67 7.35 -6.35
N ASP A 45 7.33 7.01 -5.10
CA ASP A 45 8.00 7.50 -3.91
C ASP A 45 9.18 6.58 -3.53
N THR A 46 10.41 7.03 -3.79
CA THR A 46 11.62 6.32 -3.37
C THR A 46 12.01 6.62 -1.91
N GLY A 47 11.28 7.51 -1.24
CA GLY A 47 11.53 7.92 0.15
C GLY A 47 10.87 7.01 1.20
N SER A 48 10.13 5.97 0.78
CA SER A 48 9.50 5.02 1.69
C SER A 48 9.56 3.57 1.17
N SER A 49 9.54 2.60 2.10
CA SER A 49 9.61 1.16 1.80
C SER A 49 8.24 0.50 1.62
N ILE A 50 7.17 1.29 1.39
CA ILE A 50 5.79 0.80 1.33
C ILE A 50 5.05 1.28 0.08
N ILE A 51 4.08 0.48 -0.37
CA ILE A 51 3.14 0.89 -1.42
C ILE A 51 1.83 1.32 -0.76
N TRP A 52 1.42 2.55 -1.03
CA TRP A 52 0.14 3.08 -0.59
C TRP A 52 -0.86 3.12 -1.75
N LEU A 53 -2.11 2.75 -1.47
CA LEU A 53 -3.23 2.96 -2.38
C LEU A 53 -4.52 3.17 -1.60
N GLN A 54 -5.47 3.86 -2.22
CA GLN A 54 -6.80 4.02 -1.64
C GLN A 54 -7.69 2.85 -2.02
N TYR A 55 -8.42 2.33 -1.04
CA TYR A 55 -9.36 1.23 -1.23
C TYR A 55 -10.75 1.57 -0.69
N GLN A 56 -11.77 0.85 -1.14
CA GLN A 56 -13.14 1.04 -0.66
C GLN A 56 -13.37 0.39 0.72
N PRO A 57 -14.06 1.07 1.66
CA PRO A 57 -14.70 2.39 1.51
C PRO A 57 -13.72 3.57 1.70
N CYS A 58 -13.73 4.52 0.75
CA CYS A 58 -12.88 5.70 0.79
C CYS A 58 -13.46 6.81 1.67
N HIS A 59 -12.70 7.26 2.67
CA HIS A 59 -13.14 8.28 3.64
C HIS A 59 -12.29 9.55 3.64
N SER A 60 -11.20 9.63 2.87
CA SER A 60 -10.19 10.70 3.04
C SER A 60 -9.99 11.59 1.82
N TYR A 61 -9.87 11.04 0.61
CA TYR A 61 -9.47 11.81 -0.57
C TYR A 61 -10.30 11.43 -1.80
N LYS A 62 -10.60 12.42 -2.64
CA LYS A 62 -11.33 12.23 -3.90
C LYS A 62 -10.33 11.90 -5.01
N GLN A 63 -10.04 10.63 -5.17
CA GLN A 63 -9.19 10.13 -6.25
C GLN A 63 -9.97 10.13 -7.59
N THR A 64 -9.36 10.65 -8.65
CA THR A 64 -9.93 10.65 -10.01
C THR A 64 -9.66 9.37 -10.79
N THR A 65 -8.75 8.52 -10.28
CA THR A 65 -8.39 7.23 -10.85
C THR A 65 -9.14 6.10 -10.13
N PRO A 66 -9.24 4.89 -10.74
CA PRO A 66 -9.97 3.77 -10.13
C PRO A 66 -9.50 3.47 -8.71
N ILE A 67 -10.46 3.35 -7.79
CA ILE A 67 -10.22 2.95 -6.40
C ILE A 67 -10.33 1.42 -6.33
N PHE A 68 -9.35 0.77 -5.73
CA PHE A 68 -9.39 -0.68 -5.56
C PHE A 68 -10.51 -1.09 -4.60
N ASP A 69 -11.34 -2.04 -5.01
CA ASP A 69 -12.39 -2.62 -4.16
C ASP A 69 -11.94 -4.04 -3.75
N PRO A 70 -11.47 -4.22 -2.50
CA PRO A 70 -10.97 -5.50 -2.06
C PRO A 70 -12.04 -6.60 -2.09
N SER A 71 -13.33 -6.24 -1.97
CA SER A 71 -14.44 -7.21 -2.00
C SER A 71 -14.66 -7.84 -3.37
N LYS A 72 -14.18 -7.19 -4.44
CA LYS A 72 -14.31 -7.65 -5.83
C LYS A 72 -13.09 -8.40 -6.33
N SER A 73 -12.02 -8.50 -5.53
CA SER A 73 -10.80 -9.20 -5.92
C SER A 73 -10.73 -10.59 -5.30
N THR A 74 -10.67 -11.63 -6.13
CA THR A 74 -10.55 -13.03 -5.66
C THR A 74 -9.16 -13.37 -5.13
N THR A 75 -8.15 -12.60 -5.51
CA THR A 75 -6.77 -12.74 -5.05
C THR A 75 -6.42 -11.86 -3.86
N TYR A 76 -7.29 -10.93 -3.47
CA TYR A 76 -7.10 -10.16 -2.24
C TYR A 76 -7.27 -11.07 -1.02
N LYS A 77 -6.32 -10.99 -0.09
CA LYS A 77 -6.36 -11.68 1.19
C LYS A 77 -6.08 -10.68 2.31
N ILE A 78 -6.99 -10.61 3.29
CA ILE A 78 -6.74 -9.89 4.53
C ILE A 78 -5.72 -10.71 5.32
N GLN A 79 -4.47 -10.29 5.30
CA GLN A 79 -3.41 -10.88 6.11
C GLN A 79 -3.12 -9.96 7.30
N ILE A 80 -3.32 -10.49 8.51
CA ILE A 80 -2.79 -9.89 9.72
C ILE A 80 -1.34 -10.35 9.80
N LEU A 81 -0.41 -9.40 9.68
CA LEU A 81 1.01 -9.74 9.80
C LEU A 81 1.32 -10.05 11.27
N PRO A 82 1.82 -11.25 11.59
CA PRO A 82 2.28 -11.54 12.94
C PRO A 82 3.56 -10.76 13.20
N CYS A 83 3.81 -10.47 14.47
CA CYS A 83 5.05 -9.83 14.92
C CYS A 83 6.32 -10.60 14.57
N THR A 84 6.21 -11.91 14.41
CA THR A 84 7.33 -12.78 14.01
C THR A 84 7.61 -12.76 12.50
N SER A 85 6.86 -11.97 11.72
CA SER A 85 7.12 -11.82 10.30
C SER A 85 8.33 -10.93 10.07
N ASN A 86 9.31 -11.38 9.27
CA ASN A 86 10.46 -10.56 8.86
C ASN A 86 10.05 -9.20 8.29
N THR A 87 8.88 -9.10 7.65
CA THR A 87 8.33 -7.85 7.15
C THR A 87 8.15 -6.80 8.26
N CYS A 88 7.80 -7.24 9.48
CA CYS A 88 7.65 -6.37 10.63
C CYS A 88 8.99 -5.81 11.12
N ASP A 89 10.10 -6.48 10.81
CA ASP A 89 11.44 -6.05 11.24
C ASP A 89 12.13 -5.15 10.21
N ILE A 90 11.74 -5.24 8.94
CA ILE A 90 12.43 -4.57 7.82
C ILE A 90 11.82 -3.20 7.49
N VAL A 91 10.52 -3.01 7.67
CA VAL A 91 9.83 -1.78 7.25
C VAL A 91 9.95 -0.74 8.37
N GLU A 92 10.58 0.42 8.09
CA GLU A 92 10.65 1.50 9.08
C GLU A 92 9.25 1.98 9.51
N GLY A 93 9.10 2.28 10.80
CA GLY A 93 7.83 2.72 11.38
C GLY A 93 6.86 1.60 11.73
N THR A 94 7.25 0.33 11.58
CA THR A 94 6.50 -0.82 12.12
C THR A 94 6.68 -0.95 13.63
N PHE A 95 5.67 -1.49 14.30
CA PHE A 95 5.73 -1.86 15.70
C PHE A 95 4.75 -2.98 16.02
N CYS A 96 5.07 -3.73 17.07
CA CYS A 96 4.21 -4.79 17.57
C CYS A 96 3.15 -4.24 18.52
N SER A 97 1.88 -4.41 18.12
CA SER A 97 0.73 -4.07 18.94
C SER A 97 0.08 -5.34 19.50
N SER A 98 -0.15 -5.34 20.81
CA SER A 98 -0.89 -6.39 21.52
C SER A 98 -2.33 -5.94 21.69
N TYR A 99 -3.25 -6.49 20.89
CA TYR A 99 -4.68 -6.28 21.07
C TYR A 99 -5.40 -7.62 21.20
N SER A 100 -6.12 -7.83 22.31
CA SER A 100 -6.95 -9.03 22.57
C SER A 100 -6.21 -10.36 22.34
N ASP A 101 -5.08 -10.56 23.02
CA ASP A 101 -4.23 -11.78 22.98
C ASP A 101 -3.62 -12.13 21.61
N LYS A 102 -3.76 -11.25 20.61
CA LYS A 102 -3.15 -11.40 19.29
C LYS A 102 -2.13 -10.28 19.07
N GLN A 103 -0.86 -10.66 18.95
CA GLN A 103 0.20 -9.73 18.55
C GLN A 103 0.16 -9.55 17.04
N SER A 104 -0.03 -8.30 16.61
CA SER A 104 -0.08 -7.93 15.19
C SER A 104 0.93 -6.84 14.90
N CYS A 105 1.56 -6.94 13.75
CA CYS A 105 2.44 -5.90 13.23
C CYS A 105 1.59 -4.75 12.70
N GLN A 106 1.76 -3.58 13.31
CA GLN A 106 1.18 -2.31 12.88
C GLN A 106 2.29 -1.42 12.33
N TYR A 107 1.93 -0.32 11.68
CA TYR A 107 2.93 0.67 11.29
C TYR A 107 2.35 2.08 11.34
N MET A 108 3.25 3.05 11.47
CA MET A 108 2.96 4.47 11.38
C MET A 108 4.16 5.18 10.76
N ILE A 109 3.95 5.81 9.60
CA ILE A 109 4.97 6.54 8.84
C ILE A 109 4.53 8.00 8.71
N SER A 110 5.46 8.92 8.94
CA SER A 110 5.27 10.36 8.72
C SER A 110 6.11 10.80 7.52
N TYR A 111 5.54 11.65 6.67
CA TYR A 111 6.21 12.15 5.47
C TYR A 111 6.69 13.59 5.68
N GLY A 112 7.59 14.06 4.81
CA GLY A 112 8.20 15.40 4.90
C GLY A 112 7.21 16.57 4.76
N ASP A 113 6.04 16.32 4.17
CA ASP A 113 4.93 17.27 4.06
C ASP A 113 4.05 17.33 5.32
N GLY A 114 4.38 16.54 6.36
CA GLY A 114 3.62 16.44 7.60
C GLY A 114 2.44 15.46 7.54
N SER A 115 2.18 14.84 6.39
CA SER A 115 1.14 13.82 6.26
C SER A 115 1.55 12.50 6.93
N ARG A 116 0.56 11.63 7.17
CA ARG A 116 0.78 10.35 7.89
C ARG A 116 0.04 9.18 7.26
N SER A 117 0.69 8.03 7.35
CA SER A 117 0.24 6.69 6.95
C SER A 117 0.22 5.81 8.20
N SER A 118 -0.88 5.12 8.52
CA SER A 118 -0.89 4.17 9.64
C SER A 118 -1.85 3.02 9.41
N LYS A 119 -1.67 1.87 10.07
CA LYS A 119 -2.67 0.79 10.17
C LYS A 119 -2.64 0.22 11.57
#